data_AF-A0A095YJ83-F1
#
_entry.id   AF-A0A095YJ83-F1
#
_cell.length_a   1.000
_cell.length_b   1.000
_cell.length_c   1.000
_cell.angle_alpha   90.00
_cell.angle_beta   90.00
_cell.angle_gamma   90.00
#
_symmetry.space_group_name_H-M   'P 1'
#
loop_
_entity.id
_entity.type
_entity.pdbx_description
1 polymer ?
#
loop_
_entity_poly.entity_id
_entity_poly.type
_entity_poly.pdbx_seq_one_letter_code
_entity_poly.pdbx_strand_id
1 'polypeptide(L)'
;MTIQVLKKRGQSIKAISRETGISRNTVKKYLNEKSTAPQYQRRANRVSKLDPYKPYIHQRIQSASPDWIPAAVLYREIVELGYPGKIRLLSDYVAQFKPTAPTDPLVRFETEPGEQLQVDFTIIRRQGQPLKAFVATLGYSRASYVHFFDNERSESWLTG
;
A
#
# COMPACT_ATOMS: atom_id res chain seq x y z
N MET A 1 -17.28 -32.75 9.41
CA MET A 1 -17.20 -33.51 10.68
C MET A 1 -15.87 -33.22 11.37
N THR A 2 -15.83 -33.09 12.70
CA THR A 2 -14.57 -32.86 13.44
C THR A 2 -13.90 -34.19 13.79
N ILE A 3 -12.56 -34.20 13.86
CA ILE A 3 -11.73 -35.37 14.20
C ILE A 3 -12.21 -36.05 15.50
N GLN A 4 -12.64 -35.27 16.49
CA GLN A 4 -13.15 -35.79 17.77
C GLN A 4 -14.50 -36.52 17.63
N VAL A 5 -15.40 -36.06 16.76
CA VAL A 5 -16.69 -36.71 16.51
C VAL A 5 -16.49 -38.08 15.85
N LEU A 6 -15.60 -38.16 14.86
CA LEU A 6 -15.28 -39.42 14.19
C LEU A 6 -14.64 -40.43 15.15
N LYS A 7 -13.78 -39.95 16.06
CA LYS A 7 -13.20 -40.80 17.11
C LYS A 7 -14.23 -41.28 18.13
N LYS A 8 -15.17 -40.44 18.55
CA LYS A 8 -16.29 -40.84 19.44
C LYS A 8 -17.19 -41.91 18.82
N ARG A 9 -17.30 -41.94 17.49
CA ARG A 9 -18.01 -42.99 16.73
C ARG A 9 -17.23 -44.30 16.59
N GLY A 10 -16.08 -44.44 17.24
CA GLY A 10 -15.29 -45.67 17.24
C GLY A 10 -14.34 -45.82 16.03
N GLN A 11 -14.22 -44.82 15.16
CA GLN A 11 -13.33 -44.93 14.01
C GLN A 11 -11.84 -44.98 14.40
N SER A 12 -11.06 -45.76 13.65
CA SER A 12 -9.60 -45.82 13.78
C SER A 12 -8.94 -44.56 13.21
N ILE A 13 -7.73 -44.22 13.69
CA ILE A 13 -6.95 -43.08 13.18
C ILE A 13 -6.74 -43.18 11.65
N LYS A 14 -6.59 -44.40 11.13
CA LYS A 14 -6.44 -44.67 9.69
C LYS A 14 -7.72 -44.35 8.91
N ALA A 15 -8.89 -44.68 9.45
CA ALA A 15 -10.18 -44.37 8.85
C ALA A 15 -10.44 -42.86 8.86
N ILE A 16 -10.21 -42.21 10.00
CA ILE A 16 -10.34 -40.75 10.15
C ILE A 16 -9.43 -40.01 9.17
N SER A 17 -8.17 -40.46 9.01
CA SER A 17 -7.22 -39.88 8.06
C SER A 17 -7.66 -40.01 6.60
N ARG A 18 -8.28 -41.14 6.22
CA ARG A 18 -8.85 -41.35 4.87
C ARG A 18 -10.09 -40.49 4.62
N GLU A 19 -10.96 -40.37 5.62
CA GLU A 19 -12.21 -39.62 5.51
C GLU A 19 -11.98 -38.10 5.52
N THR A 20 -11.01 -37.62 6.30
CA THR A 20 -10.73 -36.18 6.45
C THR A 20 -9.62 -35.66 5.53
N GLY A 21 -8.85 -36.55 4.90
CA GLY A 21 -7.65 -36.19 4.12
C GLY A 21 -6.48 -35.65 4.97
N ILE A 22 -6.59 -35.68 6.30
CA ILE A 22 -5.58 -35.15 7.22
C ILE A 22 -4.55 -36.24 7.54
N SER A 23 -3.27 -35.86 7.66
CA SER A 23 -2.19 -36.79 8.00
C SER A 23 -2.45 -37.51 9.34
N ARG A 24 -2.07 -38.79 9.44
CA ARG A 24 -2.24 -39.59 10.67
C ARG A 24 -1.59 -38.92 11.89
N ASN A 25 -0.46 -38.23 11.69
CA ASN A 25 0.26 -37.52 12.75
C ASN A 25 -0.54 -36.34 13.26
N THR A 26 -1.15 -35.57 12.35
CA THR A 26 -2.05 -34.46 12.70
C THR A 26 -3.31 -34.98 13.38
N VAL A 27 -3.95 -36.04 12.87
CA VAL A 27 -5.12 -36.67 13.53
C VAL A 27 -4.77 -37.12 14.95
N LYS A 28 -3.63 -37.79 15.15
CA LYS A 28 -3.15 -38.23 16.48
C LYS A 28 -2.90 -37.04 17.41
N LYS A 29 -2.27 -35.97 16.91
CA LYS A 29 -2.03 -34.73 17.66
C LYS A 29 -3.35 -34.11 18.17
N TYR A 30 -4.31 -33.89 17.27
CA TYR A 30 -5.60 -33.27 17.60
C TYR A 30 -6.55 -34.16 18.43
N LEU A 31 -6.32 -35.48 18.47
CA LEU A 31 -7.04 -36.39 19.37
C LEU A 31 -6.45 -36.40 20.79
N ASN A 32 -5.14 -36.20 20.93
CA ASN A 32 -4.44 -36.18 22.21
C ASN A 32 -4.53 -34.80 22.90
N GLU A 33 -4.52 -33.72 22.12
CA GLU A 33 -4.68 -32.36 22.61
C GLU A 33 -6.19 -32.08 22.83
N LYS A 34 -6.69 -32.36 24.05
CA LYS A 34 -8.05 -32.03 24.47
C LYS A 34 -8.23 -30.51 24.47
N SER A 35 -8.74 -29.97 23.36
CA SER A 35 -9.14 -28.57 23.22
C SER A 35 -8.01 -27.57 23.32
N THR A 36 -7.41 -27.27 22.17
CA THR A 36 -6.89 -25.92 21.94
C THR A 36 -6.99 -25.65 20.45
N ALA A 37 -7.76 -24.62 20.08
CA ALA A 37 -7.57 -24.00 18.78
C ALA A 37 -6.06 -23.71 18.63
N PRO A 38 -5.45 -23.95 17.46
CA PRO A 38 -4.02 -23.73 17.30
C PRO A 38 -3.70 -22.30 17.72
N GLN A 39 -3.08 -22.14 18.88
CA GLN A 39 -2.59 -20.84 19.31
C GLN A 39 -1.42 -20.53 18.41
N TYR A 40 -1.57 -19.45 17.63
CA TYR A 40 -0.47 -18.93 16.84
C TYR A 40 0.65 -18.53 17.79
N GLN A 41 1.65 -19.41 17.93
CA GLN A 41 2.88 -19.06 18.60
C GLN A 41 3.66 -18.18 17.63
N ARG A 42 3.58 -16.86 17.86
CA ARG A 42 4.39 -15.89 17.12
C ARG A 42 5.84 -16.32 17.27
N ARG A 43 6.48 -16.72 16.16
CA ARG A 43 7.90 -17.06 16.14
C ARG A 43 8.65 -15.90 16.81
N ALA A 44 9.52 -16.23 17.77
CA ALA A 44 10.37 -15.27 18.43
C ALA A 44 11.04 -14.38 17.37
N ASN A 45 10.99 -13.05 17.57
CA ASN A 45 11.61 -12.09 16.66
C ASN A 45 13.07 -12.50 16.49
N ARG A 46 13.42 -12.98 15.30
CA ARG A 46 14.81 -13.30 14.97
C ARG A 46 15.59 -12.00 15.04
N VAL A 47 16.75 -12.05 15.68
CA VAL A 47 17.71 -10.94 15.68
C VAL A 47 17.98 -10.54 14.24
N SER A 48 17.64 -9.31 13.91
CA SER A 48 17.84 -8.74 12.59
C SER A 48 19.31 -8.39 12.44
N LYS A 49 19.86 -8.55 11.23
CA LYS A 49 21.22 -8.08 10.90
C LYS A 49 21.39 -6.58 11.16
N LEU A 50 20.30 -5.82 11.18
CA LEU A 50 20.30 -4.38 11.45
C LEU A 50 20.38 -4.04 12.93
N ASP A 51 20.03 -4.97 13.84
CA ASP A 51 19.88 -4.68 15.27
C ASP A 51 21.13 -4.03 15.91
N PRO A 52 22.37 -4.48 15.62
CA PRO A 52 23.58 -3.85 16.16
C PRO A 52 23.79 -2.38 15.70
N TYR A 53 23.22 -2.00 14.55
CA TYR A 53 23.43 -0.69 13.93
C TYR A 53 22.31 0.31 14.24
N LYS A 54 21.18 -0.15 14.82
CA LYS A 54 20.04 0.71 15.16
C LYS A 54 20.40 1.89 16.08
N PRO A 55 21.24 1.73 17.13
CA PRO A 55 21.61 2.85 18.00
C PRO A 55 22.31 3.98 17.22
N TYR A 56 23.24 3.62 16.32
CA TYR A 56 23.93 4.58 15.46
C TYR A 56 22.95 5.31 14.52
N ILE A 57 22.06 4.56 13.87
CA ILE A 57 21.05 5.12 12.96
C ILE A 57 20.15 6.12 13.71
N HIS A 58 19.71 5.78 14.93
CA HIS A 58 18.88 6.66 15.75
C HIS A 58 19.61 7.95 16.12
N GLN A 59 20.86 7.83 16.56
CA GLN A 59 21.68 8.99 16.89
C GLN A 59 21.86 9.91 15.68
N ARG A 60 22.10 9.35 14.48
CA ARG A 60 22.23 10.13 13.25
C ARG A 60 20.93 10.84 12.88
N ILE A 61 19.78 10.16 12.93
CA ILE A 61 18.47 10.75 12.67
C ILE A 61 18.19 11.90 13.65
N GLN A 62 18.45 11.70 14.94
CA GLN A 62 18.27 12.74 15.96
C GLN A 62 19.21 13.93 15.74
N SER A 63 20.47 13.68 15.39
CA SER A 63 21.47 14.74 15.14
C SER A 63 21.15 15.63 13.94
N ALA A 64 20.44 15.10 12.95
CA ALA A 64 20.05 15.83 11.76
C ALA A 64 18.68 16.50 11.88
N SER A 65 17.91 16.21 12.93
CA SER A 65 16.60 16.83 13.13
C SER A 65 16.73 18.37 13.14
N PRO A 66 15.92 19.10 12.36
CA PRO A 66 14.68 18.67 11.67
C PRO A 66 14.86 18.09 10.26
N ASP A 67 16.07 18.12 9.70
CA ASP A 67 16.35 17.64 8.36
C ASP A 67 16.34 16.11 8.27
N TRP A 68 15.94 15.61 7.09
CA TRP A 68 15.82 14.18 6.85
C TRP A 68 17.01 13.62 6.08
N ILE A 69 17.76 12.71 6.71
CA ILE A 69 18.86 11.99 6.05
C ILE A 69 18.28 10.89 5.15
N PRO A 70 18.59 10.85 3.84
CA PRO A 70 18.19 9.75 2.98
C PRO A 70 18.75 8.40 3.45
N ALA A 71 17.94 7.34 3.37
CA ALA A 71 18.34 5.98 3.74
C ALA A 71 19.63 5.50 3.03
N ALA A 72 19.87 5.98 1.80
CA ALA A 72 21.09 5.65 1.06
C ALA A 72 22.37 6.20 1.72
N VAL A 73 22.31 7.36 2.38
CA VAL A 73 23.44 7.95 3.10
C VAL A 73 23.72 7.13 4.36
N LEU A 74 22.69 6.89 5.18
CA LEU A 74 22.80 6.05 6.38
C LEU A 74 23.29 4.64 6.04
N TYR A 75 22.87 4.09 4.90
CA TYR A 75 23.34 2.79 4.43
C TYR A 75 24.84 2.78 4.15
N ARG A 76 25.39 3.81 3.48
CA ARG A 76 26.84 3.91 3.24
C ARG A 76 27.61 3.99 4.56
N GLU A 77 27.14 4.83 5.49
CA GLU A 77 27.75 4.98 6.82
C GLU A 77 27.80 3.62 7.57
N ILE A 78 26.70 2.87 7.63
CA ILE A 78 26.71 1.60 8.36
C ILE A 78 27.43 0.47 7.63
N VAL A 79 27.54 0.53 6.29
CA VAL A 79 28.37 -0.41 5.51
C VAL A 79 29.84 -0.21 5.85
N GLU A 80 30.29 1.04 6.03
CA GLU A 80 31.65 1.33 6.52
C GLU A 80 31.86 0.82 7.96
N LEU A 81 30.81 0.79 8.80
CA LEU A 81 30.81 0.16 10.12
C LEU A 81 30.68 -1.38 10.08
N GLY A 82 30.71 -2.00 8.89
CA GLY A 82 30.72 -3.44 8.70
C GLY A 82 29.35 -4.10 8.53
N TYR A 83 28.29 -3.35 8.19
CA TYR A 83 26.94 -3.90 8.02
C TYR A 83 26.85 -4.93 6.88
N PRO A 84 26.47 -6.20 7.17
CA PRO A 84 26.41 -7.27 6.17
C PRO A 84 25.04 -7.41 5.47
N GLY A 85 24.14 -6.45 5.67
CA GLY A 85 22.77 -6.50 5.17
C GLY A 85 22.53 -5.65 3.91
N LYS A 86 21.29 -5.73 3.40
CA LYS A 86 20.86 -4.95 2.23
C LYS A 86 20.16 -3.66 2.66
N ILE A 87 20.29 -2.62 1.83
CA ILE A 87 19.67 -1.30 2.04
C ILE A 87 18.16 -1.36 2.34
N ARG A 88 17.44 -2.34 1.79
CA ARG A 88 15.98 -2.46 1.98
C ARG A 88 15.60 -2.59 3.45
N LEU A 89 16.35 -3.40 4.21
CA LEU A 89 16.07 -3.60 5.64
C LEU A 89 16.28 -2.32 6.46
N LEU A 90 17.29 -1.53 6.11
CA LEU A 90 17.51 -0.21 6.69
C LEU A 90 16.42 0.78 6.25
N SER A 91 16.03 0.75 4.98
CA SER A 91 15.02 1.69 4.44
C SER A 91 13.66 1.48 5.11
N ASP A 92 13.23 0.22 5.26
CA ASP A 92 11.99 -0.15 5.95
C ASP A 92 12.02 0.25 7.44
N TYR A 93 13.20 0.22 8.07
CA TYR A 93 13.39 0.65 9.45
C TYR A 93 13.35 2.18 9.58
N VAL A 94 14.12 2.88 8.76
CA VAL A 94 14.25 4.35 8.78
C VAL A 94 12.93 5.03 8.39
N ALA A 95 12.14 4.44 7.49
CA ALA A 95 10.83 4.96 7.10
C ALA A 95 9.85 5.16 8.28
N GLN A 96 10.00 4.40 9.37
CA GLN A 96 9.17 4.51 10.58
C GLN A 96 9.38 5.83 11.34
N PHE A 97 10.52 6.49 11.12
CA PHE A 97 10.89 7.75 11.76
C PHE A 97 10.71 8.96 10.85
N LYS A 98 10.30 8.75 9.58
CA LYS A 98 10.15 9.83 8.63
C LYS A 98 8.99 10.72 9.06
N PRO A 99 9.19 12.03 9.25
CA PRO A 99 8.09 12.95 9.52
C PRO A 99 7.07 12.89 8.39
N THR A 100 5.81 12.63 8.75
CA THR A 100 4.70 12.82 7.82
C THR A 100 4.54 14.31 7.61
N ALA A 101 4.85 14.80 6.41
CA ALA A 101 4.55 16.18 6.06
C ALA A 101 3.05 16.42 6.28
N PRO A 102 2.64 17.55 6.90
CA PRO A 102 1.24 17.91 6.92
C PRO A 102 0.73 17.91 5.48
N THR A 103 -0.44 17.34 5.26
CA THR A 103 -1.10 17.45 3.96
C THR A 103 -1.39 18.92 3.72
N ASP A 104 -0.94 19.46 2.59
CA ASP A 104 -1.29 20.81 2.21
C ASP A 104 -2.82 20.97 2.28
N PRO A 105 -3.34 22.01 2.94
CA PRO A 105 -4.77 22.20 3.02
C PRO A 105 -5.32 22.32 1.60
N LEU A 106 -6.33 21.50 1.27
CA LEU A 106 -7.05 21.64 0.01
C LEU A 106 -7.82 22.96 0.04
N VAL A 107 -7.21 24.02 -0.48
CA VAL A 107 -7.90 25.31 -0.68
C VAL A 107 -8.80 25.14 -1.89
N ARG A 108 -10.10 24.89 -1.64
CA ARG A 108 -11.12 24.94 -2.69
C ARG A 108 -11.40 26.41 -2.99
N PHE A 109 -11.00 26.85 -4.18
CA PHE A 109 -11.36 28.15 -4.69
C PHE A 109 -12.75 28.05 -5.33
N GLU A 110 -13.77 28.52 -4.63
CA GLU A 110 -15.14 28.63 -5.14
C GLU A 110 -15.43 30.10 -5.42
N THR A 111 -16.07 30.37 -6.55
CA THR A 111 -16.39 31.71 -7.05
C THR A 111 -17.89 31.84 -7.23
N GLU A 112 -18.41 33.06 -7.17
CA GLU A 112 -19.84 33.33 -7.39
C GLU A 112 -20.27 32.98 -8.83
N PRO A 113 -21.58 32.79 -9.08
CA PRO A 113 -22.09 32.51 -10.42
C PRO A 113 -21.61 33.55 -11.45
N GLY A 114 -20.95 33.07 -12.52
CA GLY A 114 -20.47 33.92 -13.62
C GLY A 114 -19.07 34.50 -13.46
N GLU A 115 -18.44 34.35 -12.28
CA GLU A 115 -17.09 34.87 -12.01
C GLU A 115 -15.97 33.96 -12.54
N GLN A 116 -16.23 32.66 -12.70
CA GLN A 116 -15.22 31.71 -13.16
C GLN A 116 -15.79 30.59 -14.03
N LEU A 117 -15.02 30.27 -15.07
CA LEU A 117 -15.19 29.13 -15.96
C LEU A 117 -13.83 28.44 -16.12
N GLN A 118 -13.82 27.11 -16.06
CA GLN A 118 -12.67 26.31 -16.47
C GLN A 118 -12.92 25.73 -17.85
N VAL A 119 -12.00 25.98 -18.77
CA VAL A 119 -12.07 25.50 -20.16
C VAL A 119 -10.87 24.61 -20.45
N ASP A 120 -11.12 23.43 -21.02
CA ASP A 120 -10.06 22.53 -21.48
C ASP A 120 -10.54 21.67 -22.66
N PHE A 121 -9.60 21.05 -23.37
CA PHE A 121 -9.88 20.04 -24.36
C PHE A 121 -9.63 18.64 -23.82
N THR A 122 -10.56 17.72 -24.10
CA THR A 122 -10.36 16.29 -23.86
C THR A 122 -10.44 15.50 -25.17
N ILE A 123 -9.69 14.40 -25.25
CA ILE A 123 -9.61 13.56 -26.45
C ILE A 123 -10.40 12.28 -26.23
N ILE A 124 -11.48 12.13 -26.98
CA ILE A 124 -12.29 10.91 -27.03
C ILE A 124 -11.78 10.04 -28.18
N ARG A 125 -11.08 8.97 -27.82
CA ARG A 125 -10.53 8.02 -28.80
C ARG A 125 -11.63 7.11 -29.31
N ARG A 126 -11.95 7.21 -30.60
CA ARG A 126 -12.76 6.22 -31.35
C ARG A 126 -11.85 5.55 -32.39
N GLN A 127 -12.09 4.28 -32.70
CA GLN A 127 -11.22 3.49 -33.57
C GLN A 127 -10.95 4.22 -34.90
N GLY A 128 -9.71 4.66 -35.10
CA GLY A 128 -9.23 5.33 -36.32
C GLY A 128 -9.41 6.85 -36.38
N GLN A 129 -10.27 7.47 -35.57
CA GLN A 129 -10.51 8.92 -35.59
C GLN A 129 -10.74 9.47 -34.16
N PRO A 130 -9.74 10.12 -33.54
CA PRO A 130 -9.94 10.79 -32.26
C PRO A 130 -10.81 12.04 -32.44
N LEU A 131 -11.82 12.19 -31.60
CA LEU A 131 -12.62 13.42 -31.48
C LEU A 131 -12.06 14.27 -30.35
N LYS A 132 -11.96 15.58 -30.56
CA LYS A 132 -11.57 16.54 -29.54
C LYS A 132 -12.82 17.23 -29.02
N ALA A 133 -13.00 17.27 -27.71
CA ALA A 133 -14.13 17.89 -27.06
C ALA A 133 -13.62 19.09 -26.27
N PHE A 134 -14.03 20.28 -26.67
CA PHE A 134 -13.96 21.49 -25.86
C PHE A 134 -14.96 21.36 -24.73
N VAL A 135 -14.50 21.48 -23.49
CA VAL A 135 -15.33 21.37 -22.29
C VAL A 135 -15.15 22.62 -21.46
N ALA A 136 -16.25 23.33 -21.25
CA ALA A 136 -16.32 24.53 -20.43
C ALA A 136 -17.19 24.24 -19.20
N THR A 137 -16.61 24.31 -18.00
CA THR A 137 -17.29 24.03 -16.73
C THR A 137 -17.35 25.27 -15.84
N LEU A 138 -18.55 25.69 -15.45
CA LEU A 138 -18.74 26.82 -14.54
C LEU A 138 -18.27 26.46 -13.12
N GLY A 139 -17.49 27.35 -12.49
CA GLY A 139 -16.88 27.12 -11.18
C GLY A 139 -17.90 26.89 -10.06
N TYR A 140 -18.97 27.70 -10.03
CA TYR A 140 -20.04 27.64 -9.02
C TYR A 140 -20.95 26.41 -9.21
N SER A 141 -21.69 26.35 -10.32
CA SER A 141 -22.76 25.36 -10.53
C SER A 141 -22.28 24.00 -11.02
N ARG A 142 -21.02 23.91 -11.49
CA ARG A 142 -20.46 22.74 -12.18
C ARG A 142 -21.20 22.37 -13.48
N ALA A 143 -22.09 23.24 -13.97
CA ALA A 143 -22.71 23.04 -15.27
C ALA A 143 -21.62 23.04 -16.35
N SER A 144 -21.72 22.08 -17.27
CA SER A 144 -20.74 21.87 -18.34
C SER A 144 -21.37 22.10 -19.69
N TYR A 145 -20.67 22.84 -20.55
CA TYR A 145 -20.93 22.96 -21.98
C TYR A 145 -19.86 22.18 -22.75
N VAL A 146 -20.27 21.48 -23.81
CA VAL A 146 -19.38 20.64 -24.61
C VAL A 146 -19.58 20.92 -26.09
N HIS A 147 -18.48 21.16 -26.81
CA HIS A 147 -18.46 21.30 -28.27
C HIS A 147 -17.38 20.41 -28.87
N PHE A 148 -17.67 19.77 -30.00
CA PHE A 148 -16.74 18.84 -30.64
C PHE A 148 -16.01 19.48 -31.82
N PHE A 149 -14.70 19.30 -31.86
CA PHE A 149 -13.83 19.73 -32.95
C PHE A 149 -12.95 18.55 -33.42
N ASP A 150 -12.41 18.67 -34.62
CA ASP A 150 -11.36 17.79 -35.14
C ASP A 150 -9.95 18.30 -34.78
N ASN A 151 -9.85 19.52 -34.25
CA ASN A 151 -8.60 20.22 -33.95
C ASN A 151 -8.67 21.01 -32.61
N GLU A 152 -7.54 21.57 -32.19
CA GLU A 152 -7.36 22.39 -30.96
C GLU A 152 -6.79 23.78 -31.29
N ARG A 153 -7.07 24.30 -32.50
CA ARG A 153 -6.55 25.60 -32.96
C ARG A 153 -7.21 26.75 -32.20
N SER A 154 -6.55 27.92 -32.18
CA SER A 154 -7.04 29.11 -31.49
C SER A 154 -8.47 29.51 -31.89
N GLU A 155 -8.86 29.31 -33.16
CA GLU A 155 -10.23 29.56 -33.63
C GLU A 155 -11.26 28.68 -32.90
N SER A 156 -10.92 27.42 -32.64
CA SER A 156 -11.77 26.46 -31.91
C SER A 156 -11.90 26.84 -30.44
N TRP A 157 -10.89 27.50 -29.86
CA TRP A 157 -10.95 28.07 -28.50
C TRP A 157 -11.83 29.31 -28.39
N LEU A 158 -12.00 30.07 -29.48
CA LEU A 158 -12.86 31.26 -29.51
C LEU A 158 -14.33 30.93 -29.83
N THR A 159 -14.57 29.82 -30.53
CA THR A 159 -15.90 29.41 -30.99
C THR A 159 -16.59 28.45 -30.03
N GLY A 160 -15.81 27.61 -29.33
CA GLY A 160 -16.30 26.75 -28.25
C GLY A 160 -16.70 27.57 -27.04
#